data_AF-U6K6M2-F1
#
_entry.id   AF-U6K6M2-F1
#
_cell.length_a   1.000
_cell.length_b   1.000
_cell.length_c   1.000
_cell.angle_alpha   90.00
_cell.angle_beta   90.00
_cell.angle_gamma   90.00
#
_symmetry.space_group_name_H-M   'P 1'
#
loop_
_entity.id
_entity.type
_entity.pdbx_description
1 polymer ?
#
loop_
_entity_poly.entity_id
_entity_poly.type
_entity_poly.pdbx_seq_one_letter_code
_entity_poly.pdbx_strand_id
1 'polypeptide(L)'
;MNAETAAAANSKAARKLKWGGHFAFSSTCVATECLRSRLSDAITGKSTGFCCLTSFLMTLTEEEREKYEGFLLQCHRLAKGKSRNPKKVEFANSVDIFRAKRQQQLTFLQHQQQQQQQQQQQQQVLLQQQQQQVGGSQTKKDKTKAAKAKDAATAAEEEKEIDKQEETTQKNKQKEITKKYKQKEKTKKDKQTETTKNPRRNKNKTNKQIETKSTNTAEAEKEEKEEKENKEKETEENGNEEKEKERKEKEKEQKEREEKEEKEKEEKEEKEREQKEKEEKEKEREQKEKEEKEKEEKEEKEKEEKEEKEKEEKEKEEKEKEEKEREQKEREEKEKEKEEKEKEKKKKVECMRNTEEKAAAATVSNSNKTEQ
;
A
#
# COMPACT_ATOMS: atom_id res chain seq x y z
N MET A 1 -66.19 -7.20 16.90
CA MET A 1 -66.62 -8.48 17.49
C MET A 1 -65.48 -9.45 17.21
N ASN A 2 -64.51 -9.54 18.13
CA ASN A 2 -64.45 -10.54 19.21
C ASN A 2 -64.02 -11.90 18.60
N ALA A 3 -62.80 -12.39 18.86
CA ALA A 3 -62.44 -13.23 20.01
C ALA A 3 -63.14 -14.62 19.93
N GLU A 4 -62.50 -15.77 20.17
CA GLU A 4 -61.32 -16.03 21.01
C GLU A 4 -60.69 -17.41 20.74
N THR A 5 -59.45 -17.60 21.21
CA THR A 5 -58.73 -18.85 21.61
C THR A 5 -59.23 -20.26 21.22
N ALA A 6 -58.29 -21.08 20.73
CA ALA A 6 -58.05 -22.44 21.26
C ALA A 6 -56.57 -22.85 21.05
N ALA A 7 -55.96 -23.49 22.06
CA ALA A 7 -54.58 -23.99 22.01
C ALA A 7 -54.51 -25.44 22.54
N ALA A 8 -53.64 -26.29 21.98
CA ALA A 8 -53.07 -27.45 22.69
C ALA A 8 -51.91 -28.15 21.94
N ALA A 9 -50.75 -28.16 22.60
CA ALA A 9 -49.72 -29.21 22.69
C ALA A 9 -49.66 -30.43 21.74
N ASN A 10 -48.51 -30.63 21.09
CA ASN A 10 -47.65 -31.84 21.09
C ASN A 10 -46.49 -31.67 20.05
N SER A 11 -45.31 -32.27 20.17
CA SER A 11 -44.65 -33.04 21.23
C SER A 11 -43.11 -32.90 21.13
N LYS A 12 -42.37 -33.16 22.22
CA LYS A 12 -40.89 -33.10 22.22
C LYS A 12 -40.28 -34.40 21.66
N ALA A 13 -39.81 -34.38 20.42
CA ALA A 13 -39.04 -35.49 19.83
C ALA A 13 -37.52 -35.28 19.96
N ALA A 14 -36.95 -35.66 21.11
CA ALA A 14 -35.50 -35.61 21.34
C ALA A 14 -34.77 -36.70 20.55
N ARG A 15 -34.28 -36.38 19.34
CA ARG A 15 -33.44 -37.28 18.54
C ARG A 15 -32.05 -37.45 19.17
N LYS A 16 -31.87 -38.52 19.97
CA LYS A 16 -30.55 -39.05 20.32
C LYS A 16 -29.86 -39.60 19.07
N LEU A 17 -29.13 -38.76 18.34
CA LEU A 17 -28.22 -39.21 17.29
C LEU A 17 -27.00 -39.86 17.94
N LYS A 18 -26.99 -41.18 17.96
CA LYS A 18 -25.89 -42.02 18.45
C LYS A 18 -24.81 -42.07 17.36
N TRP A 19 -23.84 -41.15 17.40
CA TRP A 19 -22.68 -41.13 16.50
C TRP A 19 -21.73 -42.29 16.83
N GLY A 20 -22.10 -43.50 16.39
CA GLY A 20 -21.23 -44.67 16.37
C GLY A 20 -20.46 -44.72 15.05
N GLY A 21 -19.42 -43.90 14.93
CA GLY A 21 -18.54 -43.87 13.77
C GLY A 21 -17.08 -43.85 14.20
N HIS A 22 -16.42 -45.01 14.17
CA HIS A 22 -14.96 -45.08 14.25
C HIS A 22 -14.37 -44.52 12.95
N PHE A 23 -14.23 -43.20 12.89
CA PHE A 23 -13.53 -42.55 11.79
C PHE A 23 -12.02 -42.66 12.05
N ALA A 24 -11.35 -43.53 11.30
CA ALA A 24 -9.91 -43.74 11.40
C ALA A 24 -9.18 -42.48 10.90
N PHE A 25 -8.81 -41.60 11.82
CA PHE A 25 -8.18 -40.32 11.54
C PHE A 25 -6.67 -40.51 11.28
N SER A 26 -6.30 -40.93 10.07
CA SER A 26 -4.89 -41.10 9.71
C SER A 26 -4.20 -39.77 9.40
N SER A 27 -3.11 -39.50 10.12
CA SER A 27 -1.97 -38.66 9.68
C SER A 27 -2.11 -37.12 9.64
N THR A 28 -3.09 -36.50 10.31
CA THR A 28 -3.09 -35.01 10.54
C THR A 28 -3.05 -34.60 12.02
N CYS A 29 -3.13 -35.53 12.98
CA CYS A 29 -3.11 -35.21 14.42
C CYS A 29 -1.77 -34.68 14.95
N VAL A 30 -0.63 -34.96 14.29
CA VAL A 30 0.70 -34.58 14.83
C VAL A 30 0.87 -33.05 14.89
N ALA A 31 0.31 -32.30 13.93
CA ALA A 31 0.37 -30.85 13.92
C ALA A 31 -0.52 -30.21 15.01
N THR A 32 -1.74 -30.73 15.21
CA THR A 32 -2.70 -30.18 16.18
C THR A 32 -2.33 -30.48 17.62
N GLU A 33 -1.76 -31.65 17.93
CA GLU A 33 -1.25 -31.93 19.27
C GLU A 33 0.04 -31.14 19.61
N CYS A 34 0.92 -30.94 18.63
CA CYS A 34 2.10 -30.06 18.80
C CYS A 34 1.70 -28.60 19.10
N LEU A 35 0.70 -28.07 18.39
CA LEU A 35 0.09 -26.76 18.69
C LEU A 35 -0.54 -26.72 20.09
N ARG A 36 -1.23 -27.79 20.51
CA ARG A 36 -1.90 -27.86 21.81
C ARG A 36 -0.91 -27.90 22.98
N SER A 37 0.19 -28.64 22.85
CA SER A 37 1.27 -28.65 23.85
C SER A 37 1.94 -27.28 23.94
N ARG A 38 2.31 -26.68 22.80
CA ARG A 38 2.95 -25.35 22.76
C ARG A 38 2.05 -24.24 23.32
N LEU A 39 0.72 -24.30 23.13
CA LEU A 39 -0.21 -23.36 23.77
C LEU A 39 -0.26 -23.54 25.29
N SER A 40 -0.22 -24.78 25.80
CA SER A 40 -0.20 -25.07 27.24
C SER A 40 1.04 -24.49 27.92
N ASP A 41 2.21 -24.66 27.28
CA ASP A 41 3.49 -24.15 27.81
C ASP A 41 3.60 -22.62 27.72
N ALA A 42 2.95 -21.98 26.73
CA ALA A 42 2.81 -20.53 26.65
C ALA A 42 1.89 -19.97 27.75
N ILE A 43 0.76 -20.63 28.04
CA ILE A 43 -0.22 -20.17 29.04
C ILE A 43 0.31 -20.29 30.48
N THR A 44 1.18 -21.26 30.75
CA THR A 44 1.82 -21.42 32.08
C THR A 44 2.95 -20.43 32.37
N GLY A 45 3.26 -19.51 31.43
CA GLY A 45 4.14 -18.36 31.66
C GLY A 45 5.63 -18.70 31.81
N LYS A 46 6.06 -19.90 31.43
CA LYS A 46 7.44 -20.39 31.59
C LYS A 46 8.35 -20.18 30.38
N SER A 47 7.84 -19.65 29.27
CA SER A 47 8.66 -19.38 28.08
C SER A 47 8.60 -17.90 27.65
N THR A 48 9.71 -17.41 27.13
CA THR A 48 9.88 -16.09 26.48
C THR A 48 9.20 -16.02 25.09
N GLY A 49 8.22 -16.88 24.82
CA GLY A 49 7.67 -17.19 23.49
C GLY A 49 6.76 -16.12 22.85
N PHE A 50 6.73 -14.89 23.36
CA PHE A 50 5.84 -13.84 22.82
C PHE A 50 6.17 -13.49 21.36
N CYS A 51 7.46 -13.53 20.97
CA CYS A 51 7.89 -13.31 19.60
C CYS A 51 7.40 -14.39 18.61
N CYS A 52 7.19 -15.63 19.05
CA CYS A 52 6.75 -16.72 18.17
C CYS A 52 5.28 -16.56 17.74
N LEU A 53 4.43 -16.02 18.63
CA LEU A 53 3.01 -15.78 18.34
C LEU A 53 2.82 -14.71 17.25
N THR A 54 3.64 -13.65 17.25
CA THR A 54 3.58 -12.62 16.21
C THR A 54 3.98 -13.13 14.84
N SER A 55 5.01 -13.98 14.75
CA SER A 55 5.43 -14.60 13.49
C SER A 55 4.39 -15.60 12.97
N PHE A 56 3.81 -16.42 13.85
CA PHE A 56 2.75 -17.37 13.48
C PHE A 56 1.47 -16.66 12.98
N LEU A 57 1.07 -15.56 13.62
CA LEU A 57 -0.08 -14.77 13.16
C LEU A 57 0.14 -14.14 11.77
N MET A 58 1.39 -13.82 11.40
CA MET A 58 1.73 -13.28 10.07
C MET A 58 1.61 -14.31 8.95
N THR A 59 1.77 -15.62 9.24
CA THR A 59 1.67 -16.69 8.24
C THR A 59 0.25 -17.25 8.05
N LEU A 60 -0.71 -16.86 8.89
CA LEU A 60 -2.12 -17.25 8.72
C LEU A 60 -2.79 -16.43 7.62
N THR A 61 -3.63 -17.08 6.82
CA THR A 61 -4.55 -16.42 5.89
C THR A 61 -5.55 -15.53 6.65
N GLU A 62 -6.17 -14.55 5.98
CA GLU A 62 -7.14 -13.67 6.65
C GLU A 62 -8.30 -14.46 7.27
N GLU A 63 -8.80 -15.49 6.59
CA GLU A 63 -9.91 -16.33 7.07
C GLU A 63 -9.53 -17.15 8.32
N GLU A 64 -8.29 -17.65 8.40
CA GLU A 64 -7.77 -18.32 9.60
C GLU A 64 -7.52 -17.35 10.75
N ARG A 65 -7.04 -16.13 10.44
CA ARG A 65 -6.84 -15.09 11.45
C ARG A 65 -8.16 -14.65 12.07
N GLU A 66 -9.24 -14.51 11.30
CA GLU A 66 -10.57 -14.20 11.84
C GLU A 66 -11.14 -15.34 12.69
N LYS A 67 -10.96 -16.60 12.28
CA LYS A 67 -11.32 -17.77 13.10
C LYS A 67 -10.56 -17.77 14.42
N TYR A 68 -9.27 -17.40 14.40
CA TYR A 68 -8.43 -17.29 15.61
C TYR A 68 -8.83 -16.12 16.51
N GLU A 69 -9.14 -14.94 15.96
CA GLU A 69 -9.69 -13.80 16.72
C GLU A 69 -11.02 -14.16 17.39
N GLY A 70 -11.92 -14.83 16.66
CA GLY A 70 -13.18 -15.35 17.19
C GLY A 70 -12.99 -16.32 18.36
N PHE A 71 -12.04 -17.26 18.23
CA PHE A 71 -11.66 -18.20 19.28
C PHE A 71 -11.10 -17.49 20.52
N LEU A 72 -10.22 -16.49 20.36
CA LEU A 72 -9.70 -15.69 21.48
C LEU A 72 -10.81 -14.91 22.20
N LEU A 73 -11.74 -14.29 21.45
CA LEU A 73 -12.90 -13.61 22.02
C LEU A 73 -13.83 -14.57 22.78
N GLN A 74 -13.99 -15.80 22.31
CA GLN A 74 -14.78 -16.85 22.98
C GLN A 74 -14.09 -17.31 24.27
N CYS A 75 -12.78 -17.55 24.24
CA CYS A 75 -11.98 -17.89 25.43
C CYS A 75 -12.06 -16.79 26.49
N HIS A 76 -11.92 -15.52 26.10
CA HIS A 76 -12.04 -14.38 27.01
C HIS A 76 -13.45 -14.25 27.61
N ARG A 77 -14.51 -14.56 26.83
CA ARG A 77 -15.89 -14.61 27.34
C ARG A 77 -16.08 -15.70 28.40
N LEU A 78 -15.52 -16.90 28.19
CA LEU A 78 -15.59 -18.01 29.15
C LEU A 78 -14.78 -17.72 30.42
N ALA A 79 -13.61 -17.08 30.31
CA ALA A 79 -12.78 -16.71 31.45
C ALA A 79 -13.45 -15.73 32.42
N LYS A 80 -14.29 -14.81 31.91
CA LYS A 80 -15.04 -13.84 32.73
C LYS A 80 -16.07 -14.47 33.69
N GLY A 81 -16.41 -15.75 33.53
CA GLY A 81 -17.47 -16.40 34.32
C GLY A 81 -17.06 -16.94 35.70
N LYS A 82 -15.76 -17.05 36.04
CA LYS A 82 -15.33 -17.83 37.23
C LYS A 82 -14.23 -17.24 38.11
N SER A 83 -13.64 -16.07 37.81
CA SER A 83 -12.62 -15.46 38.68
C SER A 83 -13.22 -14.54 39.74
N ARG A 84 -13.05 -14.88 41.03
CA ARG A 84 -13.42 -14.04 42.18
C ARG A 84 -12.30 -13.10 42.67
N ASN A 85 -11.16 -13.01 41.97
CA ASN A 85 -10.02 -12.16 42.37
C ASN A 85 -9.61 -11.19 41.25
N PRO A 86 -9.90 -9.88 41.37
CA PRO A 86 -9.61 -8.88 40.35
C PRO A 86 -8.17 -8.34 40.47
N LYS A 87 -7.16 -9.19 40.30
CA LYS A 87 -5.83 -8.70 39.93
C LYS A 87 -5.91 -8.27 38.46
N LYS A 88 -5.93 -6.96 38.22
CA LYS A 88 -6.13 -6.33 36.90
C LYS A 88 -5.22 -6.97 35.85
N VAL A 89 -5.82 -7.67 34.89
CA VAL A 89 -5.12 -8.24 33.73
C VAL A 89 -5.21 -7.21 32.60
N GLU A 90 -4.06 -6.65 32.19
CA GLU A 90 -3.98 -5.55 31.21
C GLU A 90 -4.31 -5.95 29.76
N PHE A 91 -4.65 -7.22 29.51
CA PHE A 91 -5.01 -7.77 28.19
C PHE A 91 -6.20 -7.09 27.51
N ALA A 92 -7.03 -6.32 28.23
CA ALA A 92 -8.10 -5.56 27.58
C ALA A 92 -7.57 -4.59 26.50
N ASN A 93 -6.42 -3.95 26.75
CA ASN A 93 -5.81 -3.04 25.77
C ASN A 93 -5.28 -3.74 24.51
N SER A 94 -4.86 -5.02 24.59
CA SER A 94 -4.17 -5.66 23.46
C SER A 94 -5.09 -5.91 22.26
N VAL A 95 -6.37 -6.22 22.50
CA VAL A 95 -7.37 -6.45 21.44
C VAL A 95 -7.76 -5.14 20.76
N ASP A 96 -7.94 -4.07 21.54
CA ASP A 96 -8.29 -2.76 20.99
C ASP A 96 -7.12 -2.13 20.22
N ILE A 97 -5.87 -2.34 20.66
CA ILE A 97 -4.66 -1.97 19.90
C ILE A 97 -4.60 -2.74 18.56
N PHE A 98 -4.89 -4.04 18.56
CA PHE A 98 -4.91 -4.83 17.32
C PHE A 98 -6.00 -4.34 16.35
N ARG A 99 -7.21 -4.08 16.86
CA ARG A 99 -8.32 -3.54 16.08
C ARG A 99 -8.01 -2.16 15.50
N ALA A 100 -7.42 -1.26 16.30
CA ALA A 100 -6.99 0.06 15.85
C ALA A 100 -5.91 -0.04 14.74
N LYS A 101 -4.95 -0.96 14.88
CA LYS A 101 -3.92 -1.20 13.86
C LYS A 101 -4.51 -1.78 12.56
N ARG A 102 -5.48 -2.71 12.64
CA ARG A 102 -6.22 -3.23 11.46
C ARG A 102 -7.02 -2.11 10.78
N GLN A 103 -7.67 -1.23 11.54
CA GLN A 103 -8.36 -0.06 10.99
C GLN A 103 -7.39 0.92 10.29
N GLN A 104 -6.22 1.20 10.87
CA GLN A 104 -5.20 2.02 10.21
C GLN A 104 -4.75 1.42 8.87
N GLN A 105 -4.49 0.11 8.82
CA GLN A 105 -4.13 -0.58 7.56
C GLN A 105 -5.24 -0.47 6.50
N LEU A 106 -6.51 -0.67 6.89
CA LEU A 106 -7.65 -0.51 5.97
C LEU A 106 -7.77 0.93 5.45
N THR A 107 -7.61 1.95 6.31
CA THR A 107 -7.66 3.36 5.87
C THR A 107 -6.49 3.72 4.94
N PHE A 108 -5.31 3.13 5.16
CA PHE A 108 -4.15 3.32 4.27
C PHE A 108 -4.41 2.72 2.88
N LEU A 109 -4.92 1.49 2.82
CA LEU A 109 -5.25 0.80 1.56
C LEU A 109 -6.35 1.54 0.79
N GLN A 110 -7.40 2.00 1.48
CA GLN A 110 -8.46 2.83 0.90
C GLN A 110 -7.92 4.14 0.32
N HIS A 111 -6.99 4.80 1.02
CA HIS A 111 -6.36 6.02 0.52
C HIS A 111 -5.46 5.76 -0.70
N GLN A 112 -4.73 4.64 -0.73
CA GLN A 112 -3.93 4.22 -1.89
C GLN A 112 -4.81 3.98 -3.13
N GLN A 113 -5.93 3.27 -2.98
CA GLN A 113 -6.90 3.04 -4.05
C GLN A 113 -7.49 4.36 -4.58
N GLN A 114 -7.81 5.30 -3.69
CA GLN A 114 -8.30 6.63 -4.07
C GLN A 114 -7.25 7.43 -4.88
N GLN A 115 -5.96 7.33 -4.56
CA GLN A 115 -4.91 7.97 -5.35
C GLN A 115 -4.79 7.37 -6.76
N GLN A 116 -4.92 6.05 -6.92
CA GLN A 116 -4.92 5.41 -8.24
C GLN A 116 -6.08 5.89 -9.12
N GLN A 117 -7.30 6.00 -8.56
CA GLN A 117 -8.46 6.55 -9.28
C GLN A 117 -8.24 8.01 -9.72
N GLN A 118 -7.62 8.84 -8.89
CA GLN A 118 -7.28 10.21 -9.27
C GLN A 118 -6.25 10.28 -10.42
N GLN A 119 -5.27 9.38 -10.45
CA GLN A 119 -4.31 9.30 -11.55
C GLN A 119 -4.99 8.88 -12.86
N GLN A 120 -5.88 7.88 -12.83
CA GLN A 120 -6.65 7.47 -14.00
C GLN A 120 -7.53 8.60 -14.55
N GLN A 121 -8.21 9.37 -13.69
CA GLN A 121 -8.99 10.54 -14.10
C GLN A 121 -8.12 11.61 -14.75
N GLN A 122 -6.91 11.87 -14.23
CA GLN A 122 -5.98 12.82 -14.84
C GLN A 122 -5.52 12.37 -16.23
N GLN A 123 -5.26 11.07 -16.43
CA GLN A 123 -4.91 10.52 -17.73
C GLN A 123 -6.08 10.65 -18.74
N GLN A 124 -7.32 10.39 -18.32
CA GLN A 124 -8.49 10.56 -19.19
C GLN A 124 -8.69 12.04 -19.61
N VAL A 125 -8.51 12.99 -18.69
CA VAL A 125 -8.58 14.43 -19.01
C VAL A 125 -7.47 14.84 -19.98
N LEU A 126 -6.26 14.31 -19.82
CA LEU A 126 -5.14 14.58 -20.73
C LEU A 126 -5.44 14.05 -22.15
N LEU A 127 -5.96 12.82 -22.25
CA LEU A 127 -6.36 12.21 -23.52
C LEU A 127 -7.47 13.02 -24.21
N GLN A 128 -8.44 13.53 -23.45
CA GLN A 128 -9.52 14.38 -23.96
C GLN A 128 -9.01 15.74 -24.47
N GLN A 129 -8.04 16.37 -23.78
CA GLN A 129 -7.39 17.59 -24.30
C GLN A 129 -6.63 17.34 -25.60
N GLN A 130 -5.91 16.22 -25.71
CA GLN A 130 -5.18 15.87 -26.93
C GLN A 130 -6.12 15.69 -28.13
N GLN A 131 -7.28 15.03 -27.93
CA GLN A 131 -8.30 14.91 -28.97
C GLN A 131 -8.88 16.27 -29.42
N GLN A 132 -9.07 17.22 -28.49
CA GLN A 132 -9.55 18.56 -28.82
C GLN A 132 -8.54 19.38 -29.65
N GLN A 133 -7.23 19.21 -29.40
CA GLN A 133 -6.18 19.86 -30.20
C GLN A 133 -6.12 19.31 -31.63
N VAL A 134 -6.20 17.98 -31.81
CA VAL A 134 -6.16 17.35 -33.15
C VAL A 134 -7.40 17.67 -33.99
N GLY A 135 -8.58 17.78 -33.37
CA GLY A 135 -9.84 18.08 -34.08
C GLY A 135 -9.98 19.53 -34.59
N GLY A 136 -9.17 20.47 -34.11
CA GLY A 136 -9.33 21.90 -34.41
C GLY A 136 -8.79 22.37 -35.78
N SER A 137 -7.85 21.63 -36.38
CA SER A 137 -6.98 22.18 -37.44
C SER A 137 -7.41 21.90 -38.88
N GLN A 138 -8.51 21.16 -39.14
CA GLN A 138 -8.86 20.69 -40.49
C GLN A 138 -9.98 21.47 -41.22
N THR A 139 -10.62 22.48 -40.62
CA THR A 139 -11.82 23.14 -41.23
C THR A 139 -11.57 24.52 -41.87
N LYS A 140 -10.31 24.91 -42.12
CA LYS A 140 -9.96 26.20 -42.77
C LYS A 140 -9.04 26.10 -43.99
N LYS A 141 -9.19 25.05 -44.83
CA LYS A 141 -8.40 24.90 -46.07
C LYS A 141 -9.18 24.75 -47.38
N ASP A 142 -10.46 25.12 -47.40
CA ASP A 142 -11.27 25.23 -48.63
C ASP A 142 -11.92 26.61 -48.79
N LYS A 143 -11.08 27.67 -48.94
CA LYS A 143 -11.46 28.94 -49.61
C LYS A 143 -10.32 29.96 -49.80
N THR A 144 -9.23 29.58 -50.49
CA THR A 144 -8.43 30.54 -51.31
C THR A 144 -7.41 29.85 -52.21
N LYS A 145 -7.81 29.52 -53.45
CA LYS A 145 -6.86 29.48 -54.58
C LYS A 145 -6.79 30.89 -55.18
N ALA A 146 -5.73 31.65 -54.87
CA ALA A 146 -5.12 32.67 -55.75
C ALA A 146 -4.17 33.64 -55.00
N ALA A 147 -2.99 33.19 -54.60
CA ALA A 147 -1.78 34.03 -54.55
C ALA A 147 -0.53 33.14 -54.52
N LYS A 148 0.48 33.47 -55.32
CA LYS A 148 1.74 32.72 -55.41
C LYS A 148 2.74 33.15 -54.34
N ALA A 149 3.60 32.20 -53.98
CA ALA A 149 4.99 32.39 -53.55
C ALA A 149 5.28 33.31 -52.35
N LYS A 150 5.63 32.67 -51.22
CA LYS A 150 6.97 32.81 -50.62
C LYS A 150 7.21 31.71 -49.59
N ASP A 151 8.34 31.03 -49.73
CA ASP A 151 8.76 29.89 -48.92
C ASP A 151 9.46 30.29 -47.61
N ALA A 152 9.67 29.30 -46.74
CA ALA A 152 10.65 29.29 -45.64
C ALA A 152 10.41 30.22 -44.42
N ALA A 153 9.27 30.10 -43.74
CA ALA A 153 9.08 30.67 -42.38
C ALA A 153 8.28 29.81 -41.38
N THR A 154 7.52 28.80 -41.82
CA THR A 154 6.53 28.07 -41.01
C THR A 154 6.97 26.66 -40.59
N ALA A 155 8.22 26.53 -40.14
CA ALA A 155 8.73 25.33 -39.44
C ALA A 155 9.24 25.63 -38.02
N ALA A 156 9.23 26.91 -37.60
CA ALA A 156 9.82 27.38 -36.34
C ALA A 156 8.78 27.84 -35.29
N GLU A 157 7.49 27.57 -35.51
CA GLU A 157 6.41 27.83 -34.54
C GLU A 157 5.93 26.55 -33.82
N GLU A 158 5.91 25.38 -34.48
CA GLU A 158 5.50 24.13 -33.83
C GLU A 158 6.51 23.66 -32.75
N GLU A 159 7.82 23.83 -32.95
CA GLU A 159 8.82 23.55 -31.90
C GLU A 159 8.65 24.46 -30.66
N LYS A 160 8.17 25.70 -30.82
CA LYS A 160 8.00 26.66 -29.72
C LYS A 160 6.76 26.41 -28.87
N GLU A 161 5.82 25.60 -29.35
CA GLU A 161 4.63 25.23 -28.56
C GLU A 161 4.90 23.99 -27.69
N ILE A 162 5.76 23.07 -28.15
CA ILE A 162 6.22 21.90 -27.39
C ILE A 162 7.03 22.33 -26.16
N ASP A 163 8.03 23.22 -26.33
CA ASP A 163 8.86 23.75 -25.23
C ASP A 163 8.01 24.37 -24.08
N LYS A 164 6.89 25.04 -24.42
CA LYS A 164 5.97 25.63 -23.43
C LYS A 164 5.16 24.58 -22.66
N GLN A 165 4.82 23.45 -23.26
CA GLN A 165 4.16 22.35 -22.55
C GLN A 165 5.12 21.61 -21.62
N GLU A 166 6.40 21.48 -21.98
CA GLU A 166 7.41 20.90 -21.08
C GLU A 166 7.72 21.82 -19.89
N GLU A 167 7.90 23.13 -20.11
CA GLU A 167 8.17 24.09 -19.02
C GLU A 167 7.02 24.10 -17.99
N THR A 168 5.76 24.11 -18.45
CA THR A 168 4.60 24.08 -17.55
C THR A 168 4.47 22.76 -16.76
N THR A 169 4.86 21.64 -17.37
CA THR A 169 4.90 20.32 -16.72
C THR A 169 5.99 20.25 -15.64
N GLN A 170 7.20 20.75 -15.90
CA GLN A 170 8.26 20.83 -14.87
C GLN A 170 7.87 21.75 -13.72
N LYS A 171 7.28 22.92 -14.01
CA LYS A 171 6.87 23.93 -13.02
C LYS A 171 5.79 23.40 -12.05
N ASN A 172 4.93 22.48 -12.51
CA ASN A 172 3.99 21.78 -11.64
C ASN A 172 4.64 20.69 -10.79
N LYS A 173 5.58 19.89 -11.33
CA LYS A 173 6.37 18.93 -10.55
C LYS A 173 7.16 19.61 -9.41
N GLN A 174 7.77 20.78 -9.65
CA GLN A 174 8.45 21.55 -8.61
C GLN A 174 7.51 22.10 -7.52
N LYS A 175 6.28 22.53 -7.87
CA LYS A 175 5.26 22.96 -6.90
C LYS A 175 4.79 21.82 -6.00
N GLU A 176 4.65 20.60 -6.57
CA GLU A 176 4.36 19.36 -5.85
C GLU A 176 5.43 19.05 -4.78
N ILE A 177 6.70 19.07 -5.18
CA ILE A 177 7.85 18.84 -4.27
C ILE A 177 7.88 19.88 -3.15
N THR A 178 7.72 21.17 -3.48
CA THR A 178 7.72 22.26 -2.50
C THR A 178 6.56 22.15 -1.50
N LYS A 179 5.38 21.67 -1.91
CA LYS A 179 4.27 21.37 -1.00
C LYS A 179 4.61 20.24 -0.02
N LYS A 180 5.16 19.13 -0.52
CA LYS A 180 5.57 17.98 0.30
C LYS A 180 6.63 18.35 1.35
N TYR A 181 7.60 19.21 1.00
CA TYR A 181 8.58 19.73 1.97
C TYR A 181 7.94 20.59 3.07
N LYS A 182 7.09 21.56 2.72
CA LYS A 182 6.40 22.42 3.73
C LYS A 182 5.49 21.62 4.68
N GLN A 183 4.95 20.48 4.23
CA GLN A 183 4.14 19.60 5.06
C GLN A 183 5.00 18.74 6.01
N LYS A 184 6.21 18.33 5.60
CA LYS A 184 7.22 17.70 6.47
C LYS A 184 7.79 18.66 7.53
N GLU A 185 7.92 19.95 7.24
CA GLU A 185 8.38 20.92 8.24
C GLU A 185 7.35 21.18 9.35
N LYS A 186 6.06 21.36 8.99
CA LYS A 186 4.99 21.52 9.99
C LYS A 186 4.95 20.35 10.98
N THR A 187 5.02 19.13 10.47
CA THR A 187 5.00 17.90 11.29
C THR A 187 6.27 17.67 12.13
N LYS A 188 7.39 18.33 11.82
CA LYS A 188 8.55 18.40 12.73
C LYS A 188 8.37 19.45 13.83
N LYS A 189 7.78 20.61 13.51
CA LYS A 189 7.61 21.72 14.47
C LYS A 189 6.67 21.35 15.63
N ASP A 190 5.62 20.59 15.35
CA ASP A 190 4.64 20.14 16.36
C ASP A 190 5.17 19.03 17.28
N LYS A 191 6.36 18.46 17.00
CA LYS A 191 7.01 17.42 17.82
C LYS A 191 8.10 17.95 18.79
N GLN A 192 8.39 19.25 18.79
CA GLN A 192 9.40 19.86 19.66
C GLN A 192 8.83 20.64 20.86
N THR A 193 7.50 20.73 20.99
CA THR A 193 6.81 21.59 21.97
C THR A 193 6.35 20.90 23.27
N GLU A 194 6.63 19.61 23.48
CA GLU A 194 6.13 18.87 24.67
C GLU A 194 7.14 18.66 25.81
N THR A 195 8.42 19.06 25.67
CA THR A 195 9.47 18.78 26.69
C THR A 195 10.14 20.02 27.28
N THR A 196 9.38 20.90 27.92
CA THR A 196 9.91 21.90 28.89
C THR A 196 8.98 22.13 30.08
N LYS A 197 8.89 21.14 30.98
CA LYS A 197 8.37 21.36 32.34
C LYS A 197 9.51 21.77 33.30
N ASN A 198 9.52 23.08 33.54
CA ASN A 198 10.26 23.84 34.56
C ASN A 198 10.23 23.19 35.97
N PRO A 199 11.30 23.34 36.78
CA PRO A 199 11.07 23.91 38.11
C PRO A 199 12.13 24.92 38.62
N ARG A 200 11.67 26.17 38.82
CA ARG A 200 11.90 27.08 39.97
C ARG A 200 13.14 26.83 40.88
N ARG A 201 14.10 27.78 40.86
CA ARG A 201 14.86 28.42 41.98
C ARG A 201 16.12 29.12 41.40
N ASN A 202 16.77 30.14 42.00
CA ASN A 202 16.60 30.82 43.29
C ASN A 202 16.98 32.33 43.19
N LYS A 203 16.80 33.12 44.26
CA LYS A 203 17.16 34.56 44.36
C LYS A 203 18.58 34.79 44.93
N ASN A 204 19.19 35.94 44.57
CA ASN A 204 20.09 36.86 45.32
C ASN A 204 20.78 37.80 44.29
N LYS A 205 20.97 39.12 44.43
CA LYS A 205 20.65 40.18 45.43
C LYS A 205 21.60 40.49 46.62
N THR A 206 22.83 40.89 46.30
CA THR A 206 23.73 41.76 47.11
C THR A 206 24.53 42.61 46.10
N ASN A 207 24.53 43.94 46.05
CA ASN A 207 24.62 45.03 47.05
C ASN A 207 26.03 45.22 47.65
N LYS A 208 26.77 46.23 47.15
CA LYS A 208 27.72 47.02 47.95
C LYS A 208 28.05 48.37 47.28
N GLN A 209 27.63 49.47 47.90
CA GLN A 209 28.23 50.80 47.70
C GLN A 209 29.54 50.89 48.50
N ILE A 210 30.54 51.63 48.00
CA ILE A 210 31.43 52.46 48.83
C ILE A 210 31.76 53.73 48.04
N GLU A 211 31.28 54.88 48.52
CA GLU A 211 31.94 56.18 48.29
C GLU A 211 32.84 56.47 49.49
N THR A 212 33.94 57.22 49.31
CA THR A 212 34.35 58.29 50.25
C THR A 212 35.42 59.20 49.64
N LYS A 213 35.40 60.48 50.04
CA LYS A 213 36.34 61.56 49.67
C LYS A 213 37.40 61.78 50.76
N SER A 214 38.57 62.32 50.41
CA SER A 214 39.27 63.45 51.09
C SER A 214 40.55 63.77 50.30
N THR A 215 40.78 64.94 49.69
CA THR A 215 41.08 66.31 50.20
C THR A 215 42.32 66.48 51.09
N ASN A 216 43.29 67.22 50.53
CA ASN A 216 44.25 68.15 51.13
C ASN A 216 45.33 67.65 52.12
N THR A 217 46.55 67.46 51.60
CA THR A 217 47.78 67.95 52.27
C THR A 217 48.76 68.44 51.20
N ALA A 218 49.01 69.74 51.15
CA ALA A 218 50.07 70.35 50.33
C ALA A 218 51.29 70.67 51.21
N GLU A 219 52.41 71.02 50.57
CA GLU A 219 53.64 71.54 51.21
C GLU A 219 54.49 70.53 52.02
N ALA A 220 54.92 69.45 51.34
CA ALA A 220 56.22 68.81 51.59
C ALA A 220 56.94 68.47 50.26
N GLU A 221 56.57 69.14 49.16
CA GLU A 221 57.06 68.86 47.81
C GLU A 221 58.34 69.65 47.47
N LYS A 222 59.52 69.04 47.60
CA LYS A 222 60.60 69.27 46.62
C LYS A 222 61.76 68.29 46.62
N GLU A 223 62.19 67.74 47.75
CA GLU A 223 63.38 66.87 47.81
C GLU A 223 63.04 65.36 47.86
N GLU A 224 61.83 64.97 48.27
CA GLU A 224 61.37 63.57 48.19
C GLU A 224 60.87 63.17 46.77
N LYS A 225 61.01 64.06 45.78
CA LYS A 225 60.42 63.91 44.44
C LYS A 225 61.35 63.16 43.46
N GLU A 226 62.66 63.39 43.54
CA GLU A 226 63.63 62.71 42.65
C GLU A 226 63.90 61.24 43.05
N GLU A 227 63.83 60.90 44.35
CA GLU A 227 63.99 59.50 44.78
C GLU A 227 62.75 58.64 44.48
N LYS A 228 61.55 59.24 44.47
CA LYS A 228 60.33 58.60 43.97
C LYS A 228 60.37 58.39 42.45
N GLU A 229 60.85 59.37 41.69
CA GLU A 229 60.86 59.29 40.21
C GLU A 229 61.77 58.18 39.67
N ASN A 230 62.91 57.91 40.32
CA ASN A 230 63.77 56.78 39.94
C ASN A 230 63.18 55.43 40.36
N LYS A 231 62.46 55.36 41.49
CA LYS A 231 61.81 54.13 41.94
C LYS A 231 60.56 53.78 41.13
N GLU A 232 59.82 54.78 40.65
CA GLU A 232 58.71 54.57 39.72
C GLU A 232 59.19 53.99 38.37
N LYS A 233 60.28 54.51 37.80
CA LYS A 233 60.87 54.01 36.54
C LYS A 233 61.29 52.53 36.63
N GLU A 234 61.92 52.12 37.73
CA GLU A 234 62.32 50.71 37.94
C GLU A 234 61.11 49.76 38.10
N THR A 235 59.99 50.25 38.66
CA THR A 235 58.73 49.48 38.69
C THR A 235 57.98 49.46 37.35
N GLU A 236 58.16 50.48 36.50
CA GLU A 236 57.49 50.57 35.20
C GLU A 236 58.12 49.64 34.15
N GLU A 237 59.44 49.44 34.18
CA GLU A 237 60.12 48.46 33.31
C GLU A 237 59.73 47.00 33.68
N ASN A 238 59.77 46.63 34.96
CA ASN A 238 59.31 45.30 35.41
C ASN A 238 57.82 45.06 35.09
N GLY A 239 56.98 46.08 35.28
CA GLY A 239 55.54 45.99 34.96
C GLY A 239 55.23 45.86 33.46
N ASN A 240 56.14 46.26 32.57
CA ASN A 240 56.02 46.02 31.13
C ASN A 240 56.50 44.61 30.75
N GLU A 241 57.55 44.08 31.38
CA GLU A 241 58.04 42.74 31.08
C GLU A 241 57.04 41.64 31.52
N GLU A 242 56.37 41.80 32.67
CA GLU A 242 55.26 40.91 33.07
C GLU A 242 54.07 40.99 32.09
N LYS A 243 53.66 42.20 31.67
CA LYS A 243 52.58 42.38 30.68
C LYS A 243 52.92 41.77 29.32
N GLU A 244 54.19 41.78 28.90
CA GLU A 244 54.57 41.14 27.64
C GLU A 244 54.55 39.61 27.75
N LYS A 245 54.97 39.05 28.89
CA LYS A 245 54.85 37.61 29.17
C LYS A 245 53.39 37.16 29.23
N GLU A 246 52.53 37.92 29.92
CA GLU A 246 51.08 37.65 29.99
C GLU A 246 50.41 37.72 28.60
N ARG A 247 50.81 38.67 27.74
CA ARG A 247 50.34 38.74 26.35
C ARG A 247 50.78 37.53 25.53
N LYS A 248 52.04 37.09 25.67
CA LYS A 248 52.56 35.90 24.96
C LYS A 248 51.92 34.58 25.42
N GLU A 249 51.51 34.47 26.69
CA GLU A 249 50.74 33.31 27.15
C GLU A 249 49.30 33.33 26.62
N LYS A 250 48.62 34.48 26.67
CA LYS A 250 47.26 34.64 26.12
C LYS A 250 47.21 34.39 24.61
N GLU A 251 48.20 34.85 23.85
CA GLU A 251 48.28 34.58 22.41
C GLU A 251 48.45 33.08 22.11
N LYS A 252 49.27 32.36 22.90
CA LYS A 252 49.43 30.90 22.76
C LYS A 252 48.16 30.13 23.11
N GLU A 253 47.51 30.48 24.23
CA GLU A 253 46.25 29.83 24.64
C GLU A 253 45.13 30.07 23.60
N GLN A 254 45.06 31.27 23.03
CA GLN A 254 44.10 31.59 21.99
C GLN A 254 44.37 30.78 20.70
N LYS A 255 45.63 30.64 20.29
CA LYS A 255 46.03 29.83 19.14
C LYS A 255 45.72 28.33 19.32
N GLU A 256 45.97 27.80 20.52
CA GLU A 256 45.65 26.39 20.85
C GLU A 256 44.13 26.14 20.85
N ARG A 257 43.33 27.11 21.31
CA ARG A 257 41.86 27.03 21.22
C ARG A 257 41.36 27.07 19.77
N GLU A 258 41.92 27.95 18.94
CA GLU A 258 41.56 28.06 17.52
C GLU A 258 41.90 26.77 16.75
N GLU A 259 43.11 26.22 16.92
CA GLU A 259 43.53 24.97 16.26
C GLU A 259 42.69 23.75 16.71
N LYS A 260 42.19 23.77 17.95
CA LYS A 260 41.31 22.72 18.49
C LYS A 260 39.87 22.85 17.98
N GLU A 261 39.35 24.07 17.83
CA GLU A 261 38.02 24.31 17.24
C GLU A 261 38.00 23.99 15.74
N GLU A 262 39.12 24.22 15.02
CA GLU A 262 39.24 23.89 13.60
C GLU A 262 39.24 22.37 13.38
N LYS A 263 40.00 21.60 14.18
CA LYS A 263 39.97 20.13 14.15
C LYS A 263 38.60 19.54 14.53
N GLU A 264 37.90 20.11 15.50
CA GLU A 264 36.54 19.66 15.85
C GLU A 264 35.53 19.95 14.74
N LYS A 265 35.73 21.02 13.94
CA LYS A 265 34.91 21.30 12.75
C LYS A 265 35.20 20.32 11.61
N GLU A 266 36.47 20.04 11.29
CA GLU A 266 36.81 19.06 10.25
C GLU A 266 36.26 17.66 10.59
N GLU A 267 36.49 17.16 11.81
CA GLU A 267 36.02 15.82 12.21
C GLU A 267 34.47 15.70 12.18
N LYS A 268 33.79 16.82 12.41
CA LYS A 268 32.32 16.89 12.34
C LYS A 268 31.80 16.97 10.91
N GLU A 269 32.49 17.68 10.02
CA GLU A 269 32.14 17.73 8.60
C GLU A 269 32.39 16.40 7.91
N GLU A 270 33.50 15.72 8.21
CA GLU A 270 33.81 14.38 7.68
C GLU A 270 32.73 13.37 8.08
N LYS A 271 32.31 13.37 9.36
CA LYS A 271 31.19 12.53 9.85
C LYS A 271 29.85 12.85 9.18
N GLU A 272 29.58 14.12 8.84
CA GLU A 272 28.34 14.48 8.11
C GLU A 272 28.39 14.01 6.65
N ARG A 273 29.56 14.12 5.99
CA ARG A 273 29.77 13.59 4.63
C ARG A 273 29.61 12.08 4.59
N GLU A 274 30.21 11.34 5.53
CA GLU A 274 30.10 9.88 5.59
C GLU A 274 28.66 9.41 5.86
N GLN A 275 27.88 10.15 6.66
CA GLN A 275 26.45 9.86 6.86
C GLN A 275 25.62 10.11 5.59
N LYS A 276 25.87 11.21 4.88
CA LYS A 276 25.19 11.51 3.60
C LYS A 276 25.47 10.45 2.54
N GLU A 277 26.72 10.02 2.38
CA GLU A 277 27.07 8.97 1.41
C GLU A 277 26.38 7.63 1.74
N LYS A 278 26.30 7.26 3.02
CA LYS A 278 25.54 6.07 3.47
C LYS A 278 24.04 6.20 3.17
N GLU A 279 23.44 7.36 3.42
CA GLU A 279 22.01 7.61 3.15
C GLU A 279 21.68 7.60 1.64
N GLU A 280 22.56 8.11 0.79
CA GLU A 280 22.40 8.05 -0.67
C GLU A 280 22.53 6.61 -1.21
N LYS A 281 23.52 5.85 -0.71
CA LYS A 281 23.73 4.44 -1.07
C LYS A 281 22.60 3.52 -0.60
N GLU A 282 21.93 3.85 0.50
CA GLU A 282 20.72 3.15 0.96
C GLU A 282 19.52 3.46 0.05
N LYS A 283 19.31 4.72 -0.33
CA LYS A 283 18.25 5.12 -1.28
C LYS A 283 18.43 4.51 -2.67
N GLU A 284 19.66 4.39 -3.16
CA GLU A 284 19.94 3.74 -4.45
C GLU A 284 19.55 2.25 -4.42
N ARG A 285 19.82 1.56 -3.31
CA ARG A 285 19.39 0.17 -3.10
C ARG A 285 17.86 0.05 -3.01
N GLU A 286 17.21 0.93 -2.26
CA GLU A 286 15.74 0.95 -2.14
C GLU A 286 15.04 1.26 -3.49
N GLN A 287 15.67 2.04 -4.37
CA GLN A 287 15.18 2.26 -5.74
C GLN A 287 15.34 1.03 -6.62
N LYS A 288 16.51 0.37 -6.60
CA LYS A 288 16.74 -0.87 -7.36
C LYS A 288 15.80 -1.99 -6.96
N GLU A 289 15.58 -2.20 -5.65
CA GLU A 289 14.65 -3.21 -5.15
C GLU A 289 13.19 -2.94 -5.58
N LYS A 290 12.78 -1.67 -5.68
CA LYS A 290 11.45 -1.30 -6.19
C LYS A 290 11.31 -1.51 -7.68
N GLU A 291 12.34 -1.18 -8.46
CA GLU A 291 12.34 -1.39 -9.91
C GLU A 291 12.34 -2.89 -10.28
N GLU A 292 13.03 -3.72 -9.47
CA GLU A 292 13.05 -5.18 -9.62
C GLU A 292 11.67 -5.79 -9.28
N LYS A 293 11.04 -5.38 -8.17
CA LYS A 293 9.67 -5.78 -7.82
C LYS A 293 8.62 -5.33 -8.84
N GLU A 294 8.76 -4.14 -9.42
CA GLU A 294 7.84 -3.67 -10.46
C GLU A 294 7.98 -4.48 -11.77
N LYS A 295 9.18 -5.03 -12.05
CA LYS A 295 9.41 -5.93 -13.18
C LYS A 295 8.81 -7.31 -12.94
N GLU A 296 9.00 -7.90 -11.75
CA GLU A 296 8.34 -9.16 -11.39
C GLU A 296 6.80 -9.04 -11.46
N GLU A 297 6.21 -7.99 -10.88
CA GLU A 297 4.76 -7.78 -10.89
C GLU A 297 4.19 -7.58 -12.31
N LYS A 298 4.98 -7.00 -13.23
CA LYS A 298 4.63 -6.89 -14.66
C LYS A 298 4.73 -8.23 -15.38
N GLU A 299 5.77 -9.01 -15.13
CA GLU A 299 5.96 -10.32 -15.77
C GLU A 299 4.93 -11.35 -15.29
N GLU A 300 4.53 -11.30 -14.01
CA GLU A 300 3.46 -12.15 -13.46
C GLU A 300 2.10 -11.82 -14.11
N LYS A 301 1.75 -10.55 -14.23
CA LYS A 301 0.51 -10.13 -14.92
C LYS A 301 0.49 -10.48 -16.41
N GLU A 302 1.62 -10.37 -17.11
CA GLU A 302 1.70 -10.78 -18.52
C GLU A 302 1.56 -12.30 -18.69
N LYS A 303 1.96 -13.09 -17.70
CA LYS A 303 1.73 -14.55 -17.67
C LYS A 303 0.27 -14.88 -17.39
N GLU A 304 -0.36 -14.25 -16.39
CA GLU A 304 -1.80 -14.44 -16.13
C GLU A 304 -2.67 -14.07 -17.34
N GLU A 305 -2.41 -12.92 -17.98
CA GLU A 305 -3.18 -12.48 -19.15
C GLU A 305 -3.03 -13.43 -20.36
N LYS A 306 -1.85 -14.05 -20.54
CA LYS A 306 -1.64 -15.08 -21.57
C LYS A 306 -2.37 -16.38 -21.23
N GLU A 307 -2.34 -16.81 -19.96
CA GLU A 307 -3.02 -18.04 -19.54
C GLU A 307 -4.55 -17.91 -19.60
N GLU A 308 -5.10 -16.72 -19.29
CA GLU A 308 -6.53 -16.43 -19.42
C GLU A 308 -6.96 -16.43 -20.90
N LYS A 309 -6.18 -15.81 -21.80
CA LYS A 309 -6.43 -15.85 -23.25
C LYS A 309 -6.36 -17.27 -23.83
N GLU A 310 -5.39 -18.08 -23.42
CA GLU A 310 -5.28 -19.48 -23.87
C GLU A 310 -6.47 -20.34 -23.40
N LYS A 311 -6.99 -20.08 -22.19
CA LYS A 311 -8.22 -20.72 -21.68
C LYS A 311 -9.45 -20.28 -22.47
N GLU A 312 -9.58 -18.99 -22.77
CA GLU A 312 -10.73 -18.47 -23.53
C GLU A 312 -10.75 -19.00 -24.98
N GLU A 313 -9.59 -19.13 -25.63
CA GLU A 313 -9.49 -19.75 -26.97
C GLU A 313 -9.84 -21.25 -26.94
N LYS A 314 -9.37 -22.00 -25.94
CA LYS A 314 -9.73 -23.41 -25.75
C LYS A 314 -11.22 -23.61 -25.51
N GLU A 315 -11.85 -22.77 -24.68
CA GLU A 315 -13.30 -22.84 -24.42
C GLU A 315 -14.13 -22.51 -25.67
N LYS A 316 -13.67 -21.57 -26.51
CA LYS A 316 -14.29 -21.28 -27.81
C LYS A 316 -14.16 -22.46 -28.79
N GLU A 317 -12.97 -23.07 -28.90
CA GLU A 317 -12.74 -24.22 -29.78
C GLU A 317 -13.56 -25.45 -29.34
N GLU A 318 -13.72 -25.67 -28.04
CA GLU A 318 -14.56 -26.76 -27.49
C GLU A 318 -16.05 -26.52 -27.78
N LYS A 319 -16.56 -25.29 -27.60
CA LYS A 319 -17.94 -24.93 -27.98
C LYS A 319 -18.21 -25.06 -29.48
N GLU A 320 -17.26 -24.66 -30.33
CA GLU A 320 -17.41 -24.79 -31.78
C GLU A 320 -17.42 -26.27 -32.22
N LYS A 321 -16.66 -27.15 -31.55
CA LYS A 321 -16.72 -28.60 -31.77
C LYS A 321 -18.05 -29.18 -31.33
N GLU A 322 -18.56 -28.80 -30.16
CA GLU A 322 -19.86 -29.28 -29.67
C GLU A 322 -21.01 -28.83 -30.59
N GLU A 323 -20.99 -27.58 -31.08
CA GLU A 323 -22.00 -27.07 -32.01
C GLU A 323 -21.98 -27.84 -33.35
N LYS A 324 -20.80 -28.10 -33.91
CA LYS A 324 -20.65 -28.92 -35.13
C LYS A 324 -21.13 -30.36 -34.94
N GLU A 325 -20.88 -30.97 -33.78
CA GLU A 325 -21.35 -32.33 -33.48
C GLU A 325 -22.88 -32.37 -33.37
N ARG A 326 -23.49 -31.36 -32.74
CA ARG A 326 -24.96 -31.21 -32.67
C ARG A 326 -25.57 -31.01 -34.07
N GLU A 327 -24.97 -30.19 -34.91
CA GLU A 327 -25.45 -29.98 -36.29
C GLU A 327 -25.34 -31.25 -37.15
N GLN A 328 -24.27 -32.04 -37.00
CA GLN A 328 -24.15 -33.34 -37.66
C GLN A 328 -25.23 -34.32 -37.22
N LYS A 329 -25.49 -34.43 -35.90
CA LYS A 329 -26.57 -35.27 -35.36
C LYS A 329 -27.95 -34.86 -35.88
N GLU A 330 -28.25 -33.56 -35.93
CA GLU A 330 -29.53 -33.06 -36.47
C GLU A 330 -29.69 -33.35 -37.97
N ARG A 331 -28.59 -33.29 -38.74
CA ARG A 331 -28.58 -33.67 -40.17
C ARG A 331 -28.83 -35.17 -40.36
N GLU A 332 -28.19 -36.03 -39.57
CA GLU A 332 -28.42 -37.48 -39.60
C GLU A 332 -29.86 -37.86 -39.22
N GLU A 333 -30.45 -37.23 -38.21
CA GLU A 333 -31.85 -37.47 -37.81
C GLU A 333 -32.82 -37.06 -38.93
N LYS A 334 -32.60 -35.90 -39.57
CA LYS A 334 -33.37 -35.45 -40.74
C LYS A 334 -33.22 -36.35 -41.96
N GLU A 335 -32.10 -37.04 -42.11
CA GLU A 335 -31.89 -38.02 -43.19
C GLU A 335 -32.62 -39.33 -42.90
N LYS A 336 -32.52 -39.86 -41.68
CA LYS A 336 -33.26 -41.04 -41.21
C LYS A 336 -34.78 -40.84 -41.33
N GLU A 337 -35.30 -39.66 -40.92
CA GLU A 337 -36.73 -39.32 -41.05
C GLU A 337 -37.20 -39.30 -42.51
N LYS A 338 -36.36 -38.83 -43.45
CA LYS A 338 -36.66 -38.87 -44.89
C LYS A 338 -36.68 -40.30 -45.42
N GLU A 339 -35.70 -41.13 -45.03
CA GLU A 339 -35.61 -42.52 -45.45
C GLU A 339 -36.81 -43.35 -44.94
N GLU A 340 -37.26 -43.13 -43.70
CA GLU A 340 -38.47 -43.76 -43.16
C GLU A 340 -39.74 -43.32 -43.92
N LYS A 341 -39.89 -42.02 -44.21
CA LYS A 341 -41.01 -41.52 -45.03
C LYS A 341 -41.00 -42.06 -46.46
N GLU A 342 -39.83 -42.34 -47.04
CA GLU A 342 -39.73 -42.99 -48.34
C GLU A 342 -40.10 -44.48 -48.26
N LYS A 343 -39.61 -45.20 -47.25
CA LYS A 343 -39.98 -46.60 -46.98
C LYS A 343 -41.49 -46.75 -46.74
N GLU A 344 -42.12 -45.82 -46.01
CA GLU A 344 -43.57 -45.81 -45.78
C GLU A 344 -44.34 -45.57 -47.08
N LYS A 345 -43.96 -44.56 -47.88
CA LYS A 345 -44.55 -44.31 -49.21
C LYS A 345 -44.44 -45.52 -50.12
N LYS A 346 -43.26 -46.18 -50.16
CA LYS A 346 -43.03 -47.38 -50.97
C LYS A 346 -43.94 -48.54 -50.54
N LYS A 347 -44.04 -48.83 -49.24
CA LYS A 347 -44.98 -49.82 -48.69
C LYS A 347 -46.44 -49.48 -49.02
N LYS A 348 -46.82 -48.21 -48.98
CA LYS A 348 -48.18 -47.76 -49.32
C LYS A 348 -48.51 -48.00 -50.80
N VAL A 349 -47.60 -47.66 -51.71
CA VAL A 349 -47.75 -47.91 -53.15
C VAL A 349 -47.82 -49.41 -53.46
N GLU A 350 -46.95 -50.21 -52.83
CA GLU A 350 -46.95 -51.67 -52.96
C GLU A 350 -48.27 -52.29 -52.46
N CYS A 351 -48.79 -51.81 -51.33
CA CYS A 351 -50.10 -52.22 -50.82
C CYS A 351 -51.24 -51.91 -51.79
N MET A 352 -51.29 -50.70 -52.36
CA MET A 352 -52.33 -50.35 -53.34
C MET A 352 -52.23 -51.22 -54.61
N ARG A 353 -51.03 -51.43 -55.15
CA ARG A 353 -50.81 -52.32 -56.30
C ARG A 353 -51.31 -53.74 -56.03
N ASN A 354 -51.02 -54.29 -54.85
CA ASN A 354 -51.50 -55.62 -54.45
C ASN A 354 -53.04 -55.67 -54.28
N THR A 355 -53.69 -54.56 -53.94
CA THR A 355 -55.17 -54.49 -53.93
C THR A 355 -55.77 -54.36 -55.33
N GLU A 356 -55.14 -53.62 -56.23
CA GLU A 356 -55.55 -53.51 -57.64
C GLU A 356 -55.43 -54.86 -58.37
N GLU A 357 -54.32 -55.58 -58.16
CA GLU A 357 -54.10 -56.91 -58.74
C GLU A 357 -55.12 -57.94 -58.23
N LYS A 358 -55.46 -57.90 -56.93
CA LYS A 358 -56.54 -58.73 -56.37
C LYS A 358 -57.92 -58.36 -56.93
N ALA A 359 -58.20 -57.07 -57.13
CA ALA A 359 -59.46 -56.62 -57.73
C ALA A 359 -59.57 -57.08 -59.19
N ALA A 360 -58.48 -56.99 -59.97
CA ALA A 360 -58.41 -57.47 -61.35
C ALA A 360 -58.55 -59.01 -61.45
N ALA A 361 -57.94 -59.77 -60.53
CA ALA A 361 -58.13 -61.22 -60.46
C ALA A 361 -59.60 -61.59 -60.15
N ALA A 362 -60.26 -60.84 -59.26
CA ALA A 362 -61.66 -61.06 -58.91
C ALA A 362 -62.62 -60.75 -60.08
N THR A 363 -62.37 -59.71 -60.89
CA THR A 363 -63.21 -59.43 -62.07
C THR A 363 -63.07 -60.53 -63.13
N VAL A 364 -61.85 -60.97 -63.45
CA VAL A 364 -61.62 -62.09 -64.39
C VAL A 364 -62.30 -63.38 -63.92
N SER A 365 -62.23 -63.69 -62.62
CA SER A 365 -62.89 -64.88 -62.06
C SER A 365 -64.43 -64.82 -62.15
N ASN A 366 -65.03 -63.63 -62.14
CA ASN A 366 -66.48 -63.47 -62.29
C ASN A 366 -66.93 -63.55 -63.75
N SER A 367 -66.14 -63.02 -64.69
CA SER A 367 -66.41 -63.15 -66.13
C SER A 367 -66.49 -64.62 -66.57
N ASN A 368 -65.50 -65.44 -66.20
CA ASN A 368 -65.45 -66.86 -66.57
C ASN A 368 -66.62 -67.69 -66.00
N LYS A 369 -67.30 -67.21 -64.95
CA LYS A 369 -68.46 -67.87 -64.34
C LYS A 369 -69.79 -67.52 -65.02
N THR A 370 -69.76 -66.64 -66.02
CA THR A 370 -70.94 -66.17 -66.77
C THR A 370 -71.04 -66.82 -68.17
N GLU A 371 -69.99 -67.52 -68.61
CA GLU A 371 -69.94 -68.26 -69.89
C GLU A 371 -70.16 -69.79 -69.73
N GLN A 372 -70.40 -70.27 -68.50
CA GLN A 372 -70.80 -71.65 -68.16
C GLN A 372 -72.26 -71.68 -67.71
#